data_AF-A0A7V2H7R6-F1
#
_entry.id   AF-A0A7V2H7R6-F1
#
_cell.length_a   1.000
_cell.length_b   1.000
_cell.length_c   1.000
_cell.angle_alpha   90.00
_cell.angle_beta   90.00
_cell.angle_gamma   90.00
#
_symmetry.space_group_name_H-M   'P 1'
#
loop_
_entity.id
_entity.type
_entity.pdbx_description
1 polymer ?
#
loop_
_entity_poly.entity_id
_entity_poly.type
_entity_poly.pdbx_seq_one_letter_code
_entity_poly.pdbx_strand_id
1 'polypeptide(L)'
;MALPVFKIGAHEFLSLDGVPPVRESEGQLVVRPGVDGVAFWLTGQRGQPFTLRSRVDCESKAAALAKRYEYAQLVFAGKQKLVWGDHQIETEDGAQVMVLAVRTLRANELLASSGGLNAPSLGYLECEWDLILC
;
A
#
# COMPACT_ATOMS: atom_id res chain seq x y z
N MET A 1 -3.16 -25.08 3.84
CA MET A 1 -3.65 -23.83 3.24
C MET A 1 -2.68 -22.75 3.70
N ALA A 2 -1.88 -22.17 2.80
CA ALA A 2 -0.93 -21.12 3.17
C ALA A 2 -1.72 -19.87 3.59
N LEU A 3 -1.28 -19.16 4.63
CA LEU A 3 -1.91 -17.91 5.02
C LEU A 3 -1.58 -16.85 3.95
N PRO A 4 -2.55 -16.01 3.56
CA PRO A 4 -2.31 -14.92 2.61
C PRO A 4 -1.24 -13.99 3.18
N VAL A 5 -0.30 -13.60 2.31
CA VAL A 5 0.89 -12.85 2.72
C VAL A 5 0.70 -11.39 2.32
N PHE A 6 0.78 -10.48 3.29
CA PHE A 6 0.62 -9.05 3.05
C PHE A 6 1.96 -8.34 3.24
N LYS A 7 2.50 -7.70 2.20
CA LYS A 7 3.82 -7.05 2.24
C LYS A 7 3.89 -5.76 1.45
N ILE A 8 4.62 -4.78 1.99
CA ILE A 8 5.04 -3.56 1.30
C ILE A 8 6.55 -3.43 1.51
N GLY A 9 7.31 -3.58 0.44
CA GLY A 9 8.77 -3.61 0.50
C GLY A 9 9.25 -4.76 1.38
N ALA A 10 10.04 -4.44 2.42
CA ALA A 10 10.55 -5.41 3.39
C ALA A 10 9.60 -5.68 4.57
N HIS A 11 8.47 -4.97 4.66
CA HIS A 11 7.58 -5.06 5.83
C HIS A 11 6.40 -5.98 5.58
N GLU A 12 6.17 -6.88 6.54
CA GLU A 12 5.07 -7.83 6.54
C GLU A 12 3.95 -7.38 7.48
N PHE A 13 2.71 -7.65 7.08
CA PHE A 13 1.50 -7.23 7.77
C PHE A 13 0.58 -8.44 8.04
N LEU A 14 -0.26 -8.32 9.07
CA LEU A 14 -1.31 -9.30 9.35
C LEU A 14 -2.46 -9.17 8.35
N SER A 15 -2.81 -7.93 8.03
CA SER A 15 -3.80 -7.63 7.00
C SER A 15 -3.48 -6.32 6.29
N LEU A 16 -3.86 -6.24 5.02
CA LEU A 16 -3.91 -5.01 4.24
C LEU A 16 -5.34 -4.84 3.71
N ASP A 17 -6.10 -3.97 4.36
CA ASP A 17 -7.47 -3.65 3.96
C ASP A 17 -7.45 -2.55 2.88
N GLY A 18 -8.30 -2.71 1.87
CA GLY A 18 -8.35 -1.83 0.70
C GLY A 18 -8.12 -2.64 -0.58
N VAL A 19 -8.38 -2.02 -1.73
CA VAL A 19 -8.24 -2.67 -3.04
C VAL A 19 -7.29 -1.82 -3.88
N PRO A 20 -6.16 -2.39 -4.36
CA PRO A 20 -5.32 -1.68 -5.32
C PRO A 20 -6.10 -1.47 -6.62
N PRO A 21 -6.10 -0.26 -7.20
CA PRO A 21 -6.76 0.00 -8.47
C PRO A 21 -6.03 -0.71 -9.60
N VAL A 22 -6.75 -1.05 -10.67
CA VAL A 22 -6.12 -1.53 -11.91
C VAL A 22 -5.55 -0.33 -12.66
N ARG A 23 -4.41 -0.49 -13.37
CA ARG A 23 -3.89 0.58 -14.23
C ARG A 23 -4.86 0.85 -15.38
N GLU A 24 -5.39 2.06 -15.43
CA GLU A 24 -6.25 2.50 -16.53
C GLU A 24 -5.42 3.26 -17.58
N SER A 25 -5.84 3.15 -18.85
CA SER A 25 -5.22 3.91 -19.93
C SER A 25 -5.92 5.26 -20.05
N GLU A 26 -5.22 6.35 -19.71
CA GLU A 26 -5.74 7.71 -19.90
C GLU A 26 -5.53 8.15 -21.36
N GLY A 27 -6.61 8.42 -22.09
CA GLY A 27 -6.55 9.04 -23.41
C GLY A 27 -6.88 10.52 -23.32
N GLN A 28 -6.03 11.40 -23.87
CA GLN A 28 -6.36 12.81 -23.99
C GLN A 28 -7.03 13.08 -25.33
N LEU A 29 -8.25 13.63 -25.29
CA LEU A 29 -9.01 14.01 -26.47
C LEU A 29 -8.68 15.45 -26.84
N VAL A 30 -8.09 15.66 -28.02
CA VAL A 30 -7.75 16.99 -28.53
C VAL A 30 -8.75 17.35 -29.63
N VAL A 31 -9.62 18.32 -29.34
CA VAL A 31 -10.46 18.95 -30.36
C VAL A 31 -9.77 20.22 -30.83
N ARG A 32 -9.43 20.30 -32.13
CA ARG A 32 -8.94 21.53 -32.75
C ARG A 32 -10.12 22.26 -33.40
N PRO A 33 -10.37 23.54 -33.08
CA PRO A 33 -11.45 24.28 -33.71
C PRO A 33 -11.24 24.35 -35.23
N GLY A 34 -12.23 23.92 -36.02
CA GLY A 34 -12.19 23.99 -37.48
C GLY A 34 -11.65 22.75 -38.21
N VAL A 35 -11.40 21.64 -37.50
CA VAL A 35 -11.04 20.35 -38.11
C VAL A 35 -12.14 19.33 -37.82
N ASP A 36 -12.73 18.74 -38.87
CA ASP A 36 -13.63 17.58 -38.75
C ASP A 36 -12.80 16.33 -38.47
N GLY A 37 -12.47 16.13 -37.19
CA GLY A 37 -11.74 14.94 -36.75
C GLY A 37 -11.43 14.98 -35.26
N VAL A 38 -11.54 13.82 -34.61
CA VAL A 38 -11.11 13.62 -33.22
C VAL A 38 -9.74 12.95 -33.26
N ALA A 39 -8.73 13.60 -32.69
CA ALA A 39 -7.42 13.00 -32.46
C ALA A 39 -7.33 12.51 -31.01
N PHE A 40 -6.97 11.24 -30.84
CA PHE A 40 -6.67 10.65 -29.54
C PHE A 40 -5.16 10.56 -29.36
N TRP A 41 -4.64 11.14 -28.27
CA TRP A 41 -3.29 10.86 -27.81
C TRP A 41 -3.36 9.83 -26.68
N LEU A 42 -2.68 8.70 -26.86
CA LEU A 42 -2.42 7.76 -25.79
C LEU A 42 -1.34 8.36 -24.88
N THR A 43 -1.77 9.08 -23.86
CA THR A 43 -0.92 9.37 -22.70
C THR A 43 -0.73 8.04 -21.94
N GLY A 44 0.51 7.66 -21.63
CA GLY A 44 0.80 6.32 -21.11
C GLY A 44 0.03 5.92 -19.84
N GLN A 45 0.19 4.67 -19.39
CA GLN A 45 -0.48 4.17 -18.19
C GLN A 45 0.02 4.88 -16.92
N ARG A 46 -0.77 5.82 -16.41
CA ARG A 46 -0.54 6.44 -15.09
C ARG A 46 -1.18 5.59 -14.01
N GLY A 47 -0.45 5.36 -12.93
CA GLY A 47 -1.05 4.78 -11.74
C GLY A 47 -1.93 5.80 -11.05
N GLN A 48 -3.11 5.37 -10.62
CA GLN A 48 -3.98 6.19 -9.77
C GLN A 48 -3.51 6.09 -8.31
N PRO A 49 -3.55 7.19 -7.56
CA PRO A 49 -3.31 7.14 -6.13
C PRO A 49 -4.44 6.41 -5.42
N PHE A 50 -4.10 5.58 -4.44
CA PHE A 50 -5.04 4.79 -3.66
C PHE A 50 -4.58 4.64 -2.22
N THR A 51 -5.47 4.19 -1.36
CA THR A 51 -5.18 4.02 0.06
C THR A 51 -5.30 2.58 0.51
N LEU A 52 -4.37 2.14 1.36
CA LEU A 52 -4.43 0.84 2.03
C LEU A 52 -4.29 1.02 3.54
N ARG A 53 -4.94 0.14 4.31
CA ARG A 53 -4.82 0.12 5.77
C ARG A 53 -4.14 -1.15 6.21
N SER A 54 -2.98 -1.01 6.84
CA SER A 54 -2.21 -2.13 7.36
C SER A 54 -2.46 -2.34 8.84
N ARG A 55 -2.52 -3.60 9.27
CA ARG A 55 -2.52 -3.99 10.69
C ARG A 55 -1.31 -4.86 11.03
N VAL A 56 -0.65 -4.55 12.14
CA VAL A 56 0.54 -5.26 12.60
C VAL A 56 0.50 -5.43 14.11
N ASP A 57 0.68 -6.68 14.55
CA ASP A 57 1.00 -6.96 15.94
C ASP A 57 2.51 -6.85 16.17
N CYS A 58 2.87 -6.26 17.30
CA CYS A 58 4.23 -6.01 17.73
C CYS A 58 4.45 -6.56 19.13
N GLU A 59 5.70 -6.91 19.42
CA GLU A 59 6.12 -7.45 20.72
C GLU A 59 5.99 -6.46 21.87
N SER A 60 5.96 -5.16 21.58
CA SER A 60 5.78 -4.10 22.56
C SER A 60 5.31 -2.81 21.90
N LYS A 61 4.82 -1.87 22.73
CA LYS A 61 4.52 -0.51 22.28
C LYS A 61 5.75 0.22 21.73
N ALA A 62 6.93 -0.03 22.30
CA ALA A 62 8.18 0.55 21.80
C ALA A 62 8.53 0.02 20.40
N ALA A 63 8.34 -1.28 20.15
CA ALA A 63 8.52 -1.88 18.83
C ALA A 63 7.52 -1.32 17.80
N ALA A 64 6.25 -1.10 18.20
CA ALA A 64 5.26 -0.46 17.33
C ALA A 64 5.67 0.97 16.95
N LEU A 65 6.24 1.74 17.88
CA LEU A 65 6.77 3.08 17.59
C LEU A 65 8.01 3.01 16.68
N ALA A 66 8.91 2.07 16.88
CA ALA A 66 10.06 1.87 16.01
C ALA A 66 9.63 1.56 14.57
N LYS A 67 8.68 0.63 14.37
CA LYS A 67 8.10 0.33 13.06
C LYS A 67 7.45 1.55 12.41
N ARG A 68 6.78 2.40 13.18
CA ARG A 68 6.23 3.67 12.67
C ARG A 68 7.33 4.57 12.09
N TYR A 69 8.49 4.67 12.75
CA TYR A 69 9.62 5.44 12.21
C TYR A 69 10.17 4.81 10.94
N GLU A 70 10.28 3.48 10.87
CA GLU A 70 10.68 2.76 9.66
C GLU A 70 9.72 3.03 8.49
N TYR A 71 8.40 2.99 8.73
CA TYR A 71 7.41 3.28 7.71
C TYR A 71 7.49 4.72 7.19
N ALA A 72 7.80 5.67 8.06
CA ALA A 72 8.02 7.05 7.66
C ALA A 72 9.24 7.20 6.73
N GLN A 73 10.27 6.34 6.87
CA GLN A 73 11.43 6.35 5.98
C GLN A 73 11.11 5.83 4.58
N LEU A 74 10.02 5.08 4.39
CA LEU A 74 9.61 4.59 3.07
C LEU A 74 8.95 5.65 2.20
N VAL A 75 8.48 6.74 2.81
CA VAL A 75 7.83 7.84 2.12
C VAL A 75 8.82 8.47 1.14
N PHE A 76 8.50 8.40 -0.15
CA PHE A 76 9.38 8.80 -1.26
C PHE A 76 10.74 8.06 -1.35
N ALA A 77 10.91 6.93 -0.68
CA ALA A 77 12.15 6.13 -0.75
C ALA A 77 12.33 5.34 -2.07
N GLY A 78 11.43 5.55 -3.04
CA GLY A 78 11.42 4.88 -4.33
C GLY A 78 10.31 3.83 -4.46
N LYS A 79 10.45 2.98 -5.47
CA LYS A 79 9.47 1.95 -5.80
C LYS A 79 9.60 0.75 -4.85
N GLN A 80 8.47 0.30 -4.33
CA GLN A 80 8.32 -0.80 -3.40
C GLN A 80 7.50 -1.91 -4.03
N LYS A 81 7.82 -3.15 -3.66
CA LYS A 81 7.04 -4.33 -4.04
C LYS A 81 5.81 -4.43 -3.15
N LEU A 82 4.62 -4.59 -3.73
CA LEU A 82 3.37 -4.82 -3.00
C LEU A 82 2.90 -6.25 -3.23
N VAL A 83 2.73 -6.98 -2.14
CA VAL A 83 2.05 -8.28 -2.11
C VAL A 83 0.77 -8.10 -1.30
N TRP A 84 -0.36 -8.32 -1.94
CA TRP A 84 -1.68 -8.18 -1.35
C TRP A 84 -2.39 -9.53 -1.30
N GLY A 85 -2.12 -10.27 -0.23
CA GLY A 85 -2.66 -11.60 -0.02
C GLY A 85 -2.01 -12.60 -0.97
N ASP A 86 -2.78 -13.09 -1.94
CA ASP A 86 -2.29 -13.98 -2.99
C ASP A 86 -1.85 -13.23 -4.26
N HIS A 87 -2.14 -11.93 -4.34
CA HIS A 87 -1.83 -11.10 -5.50
C HIS A 87 -0.46 -10.44 -5.38
N GLN A 88 0.42 -10.72 -6.34
CA GLN A 88 1.71 -10.05 -6.47
C GLN A 88 1.70 -9.04 -7.61
N ILE A 89 1.56 -7.76 -7.27
CA ILE A 89 1.40 -6.69 -8.27
C ILE A 89 2.60 -6.60 -9.23
N GLU A 90 3.81 -6.89 -8.76
CA GLU A 90 5.00 -6.87 -9.61
C GLU A 90 4.99 -7.95 -10.69
N THR A 91 4.46 -9.13 -10.38
CA THR A 91 4.47 -10.29 -11.29
C THR A 91 3.23 -10.32 -12.17
N GLU A 92 2.07 -9.93 -11.62
CA GLU A 92 0.78 -9.98 -12.30
C GLU A 92 0.53 -8.72 -13.16
N ASP A 93 0.79 -7.53 -12.60
CA ASP A 93 0.54 -6.25 -13.27
C ASP A 93 1.81 -5.61 -13.84
N GLY A 94 2.98 -6.16 -13.56
CA GLY A 94 4.27 -5.57 -13.95
C GLY A 94 4.54 -4.21 -13.30
N ALA A 95 3.86 -3.91 -12.18
CA ALA A 95 3.87 -2.60 -11.54
C ALA A 95 4.44 -2.65 -10.13
N GLN A 96 5.02 -1.53 -9.69
CA GLN A 96 5.46 -1.36 -8.31
C GLN A 96 4.69 -0.19 -7.68
N VAL A 97 4.69 -0.09 -6.36
CA VAL A 97 4.03 1.02 -5.67
C VAL A 97 5.04 2.01 -5.12
N MET A 98 4.73 3.29 -5.14
CA MET A 98 5.47 4.29 -4.39
C MET A 98 4.63 4.76 -3.20
N VAL A 99 5.27 4.87 -2.04
CA VAL A 99 4.63 5.37 -0.82
C VAL A 99 4.65 6.90 -0.83
N LEU A 100 3.48 7.52 -0.87
CA LEU A 100 3.30 8.97 -0.85
C LEU A 100 3.20 9.51 0.58
N ALA A 101 2.49 8.79 1.45
CA ALA A 101 2.38 9.14 2.86
C ALA A 101 1.99 7.93 3.70
N VAL A 102 2.33 7.98 4.99
CA VAL A 102 1.90 6.99 5.99
C VAL A 102 1.32 7.74 7.20
N ARG A 103 0.09 7.41 7.57
CA ARG A 103 -0.61 8.01 8.71
C ARG A 103 -0.92 6.94 9.74
N THR A 104 -0.52 7.17 10.99
CA THR A 104 -0.89 6.27 12.08
C THR A 104 -2.32 6.54 12.50
N LEU A 105 -3.18 5.52 12.38
CA LEU A 105 -4.56 5.59 12.85
C LEU A 105 -4.63 5.18 14.33
N ARG A 106 -3.95 4.09 14.69
CA ARG A 106 -3.91 3.56 16.07
C ARG A 106 -2.52 3.02 16.40
N ALA A 107 -2.04 3.32 17.60
CA ALA A 107 -0.82 2.77 18.17
C ALA A 107 -1.06 2.54 19.66
N ASN A 108 -1.66 1.39 19.98
CA ASN A 108 -2.08 1.05 21.34
C ASN A 108 -1.29 -0.14 21.88
N GLU A 109 -1.22 -0.20 23.20
CA GLU A 109 -0.76 -1.39 23.90
C GLU A 109 -1.93 -2.38 23.94
N LEU A 110 -1.67 -3.61 23.52
CA LEU A 110 -2.62 -4.71 23.71
C LEU A 110 -2.47 -5.14 25.17
N LEU A 111 -3.40 -4.70 26.01
CA LEU A 111 -3.57 -5.21 27.37
C LEU A 111 -3.73 -6.73 27.27
N ALA A 112 -2.77 -7.46 27.85
CA ALA A 112 -2.61 -8.91 27.79
C ALA A 112 -3.96 -9.66 27.75
N SER A 113 -4.44 -9.89 26.54
CA SER A 113 -5.61 -10.69 26.23
C SER A 113 -5.07 -11.88 25.48
N SER A 114 -5.18 -13.06 26.09
CA SER A 114 -4.75 -14.35 25.55
C SER A 114 -5.38 -14.58 24.17
N GLY A 115 -4.68 -14.20 23.10
CA GLY A 115 -5.19 -14.32 21.74
C GLY A 115 -4.45 -13.52 20.67
N GLY A 116 -3.18 -13.16 20.88
CA GLY A 116 -2.36 -12.64 19.79
C GLY A 116 -2.10 -13.72 18.74
N LEU A 117 -2.32 -13.41 17.46
CA LEU A 117 -2.05 -14.34 16.35
C LEU A 117 -0.55 -14.67 16.22
N ASN A 118 0.33 -13.83 16.80
CA ASN A 118 1.77 -14.11 16.99
C ASN A 118 2.20 -13.72 18.41
N ALA A 119 2.63 -14.69 19.23
CA ALA A 119 3.17 -14.39 20.55
C ALA A 119 4.62 -13.86 20.43
N PRO A 120 5.01 -12.77 21.13
CA PRO A 120 4.19 -11.89 21.97
C PRO A 120 3.52 -10.77 21.17
N SER A 121 2.19 -10.59 21.32
CA SER A 121 1.44 -9.45 20.76
C SER A 121 1.04 -8.50 21.89
N LEU A 122 1.95 -7.63 22.31
CA LEU A 122 1.71 -6.64 23.37
C LEU A 122 1.50 -5.22 22.83
N GLY A 123 1.73 -5.01 21.53
CA GLY A 123 1.47 -3.74 20.85
C GLY A 123 0.74 -3.96 19.54
N TYR A 124 -0.14 -3.03 19.19
CA TYR A 124 -0.89 -3.02 17.93
C TYR A 124 -0.66 -1.71 17.19
N LEU A 125 -0.31 -1.81 15.91
CA LEU A 125 -0.11 -0.68 15.01
C LEU A 125 -1.06 -0.79 13.81
N GLU A 126 -1.85 0.26 13.61
CA GLU A 126 -2.69 0.44 12.43
C GLU A 126 -2.27 1.72 11.70
N CYS A 127 -1.93 1.56 10.43
CA CYS A 127 -1.45 2.62 9.57
C CYS A 127 -2.26 2.68 8.27
N GLU A 128 -2.56 3.89 7.83
CA GLU A 128 -3.11 4.17 6.51
C GLU A 128 -1.97 4.63 5.60
N TRP A 129 -1.89 4.04 4.42
CA TRP A 129 -0.85 4.25 3.42
C TRP A 129 -1.48 4.91 2.21
N ASP A 130 -0.99 6.09 1.85
CA ASP A 130 -1.29 6.73 0.58
C ASP A 130 -0.24 6.22 -0.43
N LEU A 131 -0.68 5.47 -1.44
CA LEU A 131 0.17 4.78 -2.41
C LEU A 131 -0.17 5.23 -3.84
N ILE A 132 0.78 5.07 -4.76
CA ILE A 132 0.54 5.23 -6.20
C ILE A 132 1.23 4.12 -7.00
N LEU A 133 0.54 3.58 -8.00
CA LEU A 133 1.12 2.59 -8.91
C LEU A 133 2.13 3.24 -9.87
N CYS A 134 3.25 2.58 -10.10
CA CYS A 134 4.39 3.06 -10.90
C CYS A 134 4.78 2.02 -11.95
#